data_AF-A0A929FHD7-F1
#
_entry.id   AF-A0A929FHD7-F1
#
_cell.length_a   1.000
_cell.length_b   1.000
_cell.length_c   1.000
_cell.angle_alpha   90.00
_cell.angle_beta   90.00
_cell.angle_gamma   90.00
#
_symmetry.space_group_name_H-M   'P 1'
#
loop_
_entity.id
_entity.type
_entity.pdbx_description
1 polymer ?
#
loop_
_entity_poly.entity_id
_entity_poly.type
_entity_poly.pdbx_seq_one_letter_code
_entity_poly.pdbx_strand_id
1 'polypeptide(L)'
;MFRVLTRGYSEDFERWTDALETANSLKPKCRSWLQDIRIFDGEDLVWVYSRSHAYPQYIGAGTYNRLARLFIQEAIAEETISQESEATNTSQQDTDGKIDPAGE
;
A
#
# COMPACT_ATOMS: atom_id res chain seq x y z
N MET A 1 -7.77 -2.24 8.78
CA MET A 1 -8.29 -1.13 7.97
C MET A 1 -7.78 0.20 8.53
N PHE A 2 -7.18 1.00 7.66
CA PHE A 2 -6.63 2.31 7.93
C PHE A 2 -7.51 3.38 7.31
N ARG A 3 -7.78 4.46 8.03
CA ARG A 3 -8.59 5.58 7.52
C ARG A 3 -7.77 6.84 7.41
N VAL A 4 -7.65 7.39 6.21
CA VAL A 4 -7.04 8.70 5.97
C VAL A 4 -8.13 9.77 6.07
N LEU A 5 -7.94 10.73 6.97
CA LEU A 5 -8.88 11.82 7.21
C LEU A 5 -8.17 13.17 7.07
N THR A 6 -8.75 14.06 6.25
CA THR A 6 -8.42 15.48 6.23
C THR A 6 -9.68 16.29 5.88
N ARG A 7 -9.57 17.62 5.84
CA ARG A 7 -10.71 18.49 5.51
C ARG A 7 -11.26 18.17 4.12
N GLY A 8 -12.49 17.66 4.07
CA GLY A 8 -13.19 17.32 2.84
C GLY A 8 -12.72 16.03 2.17
N TYR A 9 -11.96 15.19 2.87
CA TYR A 9 -11.50 13.90 2.36
C TYR A 9 -11.46 12.87 3.48
N SER A 10 -12.12 11.73 3.26
CA SER A 10 -12.12 10.57 4.15
C SER A 10 -12.15 9.34 3.27
N GLU A 11 -11.15 8.48 3.41
CA GLU A 11 -11.06 7.23 2.65
C GLU A 11 -10.43 6.14 3.50
N ASP A 12 -10.91 4.92 3.31
CA ASP A 12 -10.53 3.73 4.05
C ASP A 12 -9.68 2.82 3.15
N PHE A 13 -8.64 2.24 3.72
CA PHE A 13 -7.64 1.41 3.05
C PHE A 13 -7.40 0.14 3.86
N GLU A 14 -7.12 -0.97 3.19
CA GLU A 14 -6.77 -2.21 3.88
C GLU A 14 -5.29 -2.23 4.31
N ARG A 15 -4.41 -1.72 3.45
CA ARG A 15 -2.95 -1.70 3.66
C ARG A 15 -2.49 -0.40 4.30
N TRP A 16 -1.49 -0.51 5.17
CA TRP A 16 -0.85 0.64 5.78
C TRP A 16 -0.13 1.50 4.73
N THR A 17 0.58 0.87 3.78
CA THR A 17 1.30 1.57 2.71
C THR A 17 0.39 2.47 1.88
N ASP A 18 -0.79 1.98 1.51
CA ASP A 18 -1.72 2.70 0.62
C ASP A 18 -2.30 3.94 1.33
N ALA A 19 -2.65 3.79 2.61
CA ALA A 19 -3.07 4.91 3.45
C ALA A 19 -1.94 5.94 3.61
N LEU A 20 -0.71 5.49 3.82
CA LEU A 20 0.45 6.35 4.00
C LEU A 20 0.80 7.09 2.70
N GLU A 21 0.77 6.42 1.55
CA GLU A 21 1.00 7.02 0.23
C GLU A 21 -0.04 8.10 -0.06
N THR A 22 -1.31 7.76 0.13
CA THR A 22 -2.42 8.70 -0.01
C THR A 22 -2.22 9.92 0.88
N ALA A 23 -1.95 9.73 2.16
CA ALA A 23 -1.70 10.82 3.11
C ALA A 23 -0.51 11.69 2.69
N ASN A 24 0.57 11.09 2.18
CA ASN A 24 1.72 11.81 1.66
C ASN A 24 1.36 12.65 0.42
N SER A 25 0.58 12.10 -0.51
CA SER A 25 0.12 12.81 -1.71
C SER A 25 -0.77 14.03 -1.39
N LEU A 26 -1.42 14.03 -0.22
CA LEU A 26 -2.28 15.11 0.27
C LEU A 26 -1.49 16.24 0.94
N LYS A 27 -0.22 16.02 1.36
CA LYS A 27 0.61 17.04 2.03
C LYS A 27 0.71 18.36 1.24
N PRO A 28 0.91 18.39 -0.09
CA PRO A 28 0.94 19.63 -0.87
C PRO A 28 -0.40 20.37 -0.90
N LYS A 29 -1.53 19.65 -0.73
CA LYS A 29 -2.88 20.23 -0.69
C LYS A 29 -3.23 20.79 0.69
N CYS A 30 -2.45 20.45 1.72
CA CYS A 30 -2.56 21.00 3.06
C CYS A 30 -2.03 22.44 3.08
N ARG A 31 -2.90 23.43 2.82
CA ARG A 31 -2.54 24.85 2.67
C ARG A 31 -2.66 25.66 3.94
N SER A 32 -3.52 25.24 4.88
CA SER A 32 -3.78 25.97 6.12
C SER A 32 -2.96 25.41 7.29
N TRP A 33 -2.51 26.30 8.19
CA TRP A 33 -1.87 25.93 9.45
C TRP A 33 -2.80 25.14 10.39
N LEU A 34 -4.11 25.31 10.22
CA LEU A 34 -5.14 24.61 11.02
C LEU A 34 -5.59 23.30 10.38
N GLN A 35 -5.07 22.96 9.20
CA GLN A 35 -5.39 21.70 8.54
C GLN A 35 -4.33 20.67 8.88
N ASP A 36 -4.80 19.46 9.18
CA ASP A 36 -3.97 18.28 9.33
C ASP A 36 -4.47 17.13 8.45
N ILE A 37 -3.61 16.14 8.31
CA ILE A 37 -3.88 14.85 7.67
C ILE A 37 -3.64 13.82 8.75
N ARG A 38 -4.65 12.98 9.00
CA ARG A 38 -4.64 11.98 10.06
C ARG A 38 -4.81 10.62 9.45
N ILE A 39 -4.10 9.62 9.97
CA ILE A 39 -4.36 8.22 9.66
C ILE A 39 -4.77 7.54 10.95
N PHE A 40 -5.93 6.89 10.91
CA PHE A 40 -6.43 6.05 11.97
C PHE A 40 -6.24 4.58 11.62
N ASP A 41 -5.95 3.75 12.60
CA ASP A 41 -6.06 2.29 12.50
C ASP A 41 -7.24 1.86 13.36
N GLY A 42 -8.37 1.53 12.70
CA GLY A 42 -9.66 1.46 13.38
C GLY A 42 -10.02 2.79 14.05
N GLU A 43 -10.09 2.79 15.38
CA GLU A 43 -10.42 3.99 16.19
C GLU A 43 -9.17 4.77 16.64
N ASP A 44 -7.99 4.17 16.53
CA ASP A 44 -6.75 4.73 17.07
C ASP A 44 -6.09 5.69 16.08
N LEU A 45 -5.82 6.93 16.49
CA LEU A 45 -4.97 7.84 15.72
C LEU A 45 -3.53 7.33 15.80
N VAL A 46 -2.96 6.94 14.66
CA VAL A 46 -1.60 6.35 14.61
C VAL A 46 -0.58 7.26 13.93
N TRP A 47 -1.04 8.18 13.08
CA TRP A 47 -0.18 9.09 12.34
C TRP A 47 -0.85 10.43 12.10
N VAL A 48 -0.09 11.52 12.21
CA VAL A 48 -0.58 12.86 11.88
C VAL A 48 0.49 13.69 11.18
N TYR A 49 0.07 14.45 10.19
CA TYR A 49 0.86 15.51 9.58
C TYR A 49 0.09 16.83 9.66
N SER A 50 0.77 17.89 10.07
CA SER A 50 0.28 19.26 9.99
C SER A 50 1.43 20.17 9.57
N ARG A 51 1.12 21.30 8.94
CA ARG A 51 2.16 22.27 8.53
C ARG A 51 2.92 22.88 9.70
N SER A 52 2.38 22.82 10.91
CA SER A 52 3.02 23.34 12.12
C SER A 52 4.21 22.50 12.58
N HIS A 53 4.33 21.27 12.09
CA HIS A 53 5.40 20.34 12.46
C HIS A 53 6.29 20.05 11.24
N ALA A 54 7.62 20.04 11.45
CA ALA A 54 8.58 19.76 10.39
C ALA A 54 8.46 18.34 9.83
N TYR A 55 8.01 17.39 10.66
CA TYR A 55 7.87 15.99 10.32
C TYR A 55 6.51 15.44 10.79
N PRO A 56 5.97 14.42 10.10
CA PRO A 56 4.82 13.69 10.61
C PRO A 56 5.11 13.04 11.95
N GLN A 57 4.08 12.91 12.76
CA GLN A 57 4.16 12.32 14.10
C GLN A 57 3.47 10.96 14.10
N TYR A 58 4.10 10.00 14.77
CA TYR A 58 3.54 8.70 15.07
C TYR A 58 2.98 8.75 16.49
N ILE A 59 1.71 8.41 16.64
CA ILE A 59 0.97 8.61 17.88
C ILE A 59 0.79 7.28 18.61
N GLY A 60 1.12 7.26 19.90
CA GLY A 60 1.05 6.06 20.74
C GLY A 60 2.38 5.33 20.92
N ALA A 61 2.51 4.62 22.03
CA ALA A 61 3.71 3.86 22.37
C ALA A 61 3.88 2.66 21.44
N GLY A 62 5.05 2.54 20.80
CA GLY A 62 5.34 1.42 19.90
C GLY A 62 4.68 1.48 18.52
N THR A 63 3.85 2.49 18.25
CA THR A 63 3.13 2.66 16.98
C THR A 63 4.08 2.68 15.78
N TYR A 64 5.16 3.47 15.84
CA TYR A 64 6.16 3.51 14.78
C TYR A 64 6.72 2.11 14.45
N ASN A 65 7.16 1.37 15.47
CA ASN A 65 7.74 0.04 15.29
C ASN A 65 6.73 -0.94 14.69
N ARG A 66 5.46 -0.86 15.11
CA ARG A 66 4.38 -1.69 14.56
C ARG A 66 4.13 -1.38 13.09
N LEU A 67 3.98 -0.10 12.74
CA LEU A 67 3.73 0.34 11.36
C LEU A 67 4.94 0.06 10.44
N ALA A 68 6.17 0.18 10.94
CA ALA A 68 7.37 -0.19 10.21
C ALA A 68 7.42 -1.69 9.89
N ARG A 69 6.98 -2.55 10.84
CA ARG A 69 6.86 -4.00 10.57
C ARG A 69 5.79 -4.29 9.52
N LEU A 70 4.64 -3.62 9.58
CA LEU A 70 3.60 -3.76 8.56
C LEU A 70 4.12 -3.36 7.18
N PHE A 71 4.85 -2.25 7.07
CA PHE A 71 5.47 -1.83 5.81
C PHE A 71 6.37 -2.93 5.22
N ILE A 72 7.23 -3.55 6.03
CA ILE A 72 8.12 -4.63 5.58
C ILE A 72 7.31 -5.88 5.17
N GLN A 73 6.30 -6.24 5.95
CA GLN A 73 5.44 -7.39 5.66
C GLN A 73 4.66 -7.20 4.35
N GLU A 74 4.12 -6.01 4.13
CA GLU A 74 3.39 -5.65 2.92
C GLU A 74 4.29 -5.66 1.68
N ALA A 75 5.55 -5.21 1.80
CA ALA A 75 6.52 -5.27 0.72
C ALA A 75 6.89 -6.71 0.34
N ILE A 76 7.13 -7.59 1.32
CA ILE A 76 7.43 -9.01 1.08
C ILE A 76 6.25 -9.72 0.43
N ALA A 77 5.03 -9.43 0.88
CA ALA A 77 3.81 -10.01 0.29
C ALA A 77 3.64 -9.61 -1.18
N GLU A 78 3.92 -8.35 -1.51
CA GLU A 78 3.85 -7.83 -2.88
C GLU A 78 4.90 -8.50 -3.79
N GLU A 79 6.14 -8.65 -3.33
CA GLU A 79 7.20 -9.36 -4.06
C GLU A 79 6.86 -10.83 -4.33
N THR A 80 6.25 -11.52 -3.36
CA THR A 80 5.88 -12.93 -3.49
C THR A 80 4.79 -13.12 -4.56
N ILE A 81 3.79 -12.23 -4.58
CA ILE A 81 2.70 -12.27 -5.58
C ILE A 81 3.23 -11.99 -6.99
N SER A 82 4.17 -11.05 -7.14
CA SER A 82 4.79 -10.78 -8.44
C SER A 82 5.52 -12.01 -9.00
N GLN A 83 6.25 -12.76 -8.17
CA GLN A 83 6.98 -13.97 -8.60
C GLN A 83 6.04 -15.13 -9.00
N GLU A 84 4.90 -15.29 -8.32
CA GLU A 84 3.94 -16.36 -8.60
C GLU A 84 3.11 -16.08 -9.88
N SER A 85 2.86 -14.80 -10.19
CA SER A 85 2.18 -14.38 -11.42
C SER A 85 3.01 -14.61 -12.69
N GLU A 86 4.34 -14.54 -12.60
CA GLU A 86 5.25 -14.85 -13.73
C GLU A 86 5.35 -16.37 -13.99
N ALA A 87 5.32 -17.20 -12.94
CA ALA A 87 5.43 -18.66 -13.08
C ALA A 87 4.21 -19.31 -13.74
N THR A 88 3.03 -18.67 -13.66
CA THR A 88 1.78 -19.24 -14.17
C THR A 88 1.57 -19.00 -15.68
N ASN A 89 2.31 -18.07 -16.28
CA ASN A 89 2.15 -17.69 -17.70
C ASN A 89 3.05 -18.49 -18.68
N THR A 90 3.91 -19.38 -18.19
CA THR A 90 4.91 -20.14 -19.00
C THR A 90 4.52 -21.59 -19.30
N SER A 91 3.28 -22.03 -19.06
CA SER A 91 2.87 -23.43 -19.30
C SER A 91 1.77 -23.65 -20.34
N GLN A 92 1.48 -22.68 -21.21
CA GLN A 92 0.55 -22.85 -22.33
C GLN A 92 1.14 -22.46 -23.69
N GLN A 93 2.29 -23.00 -24.05
CA GLN A 93 2.74 -23.09 -25.44
C GLN A 93 3.61 -24.34 -25.53
N ASP A 94 3.09 -25.41 -26.11
CA ASP A 94 3.80 -26.49 -26.82
C ASP A 94 3.02 -27.81 -26.76
N THR A 95 1.89 -27.89 -27.48
CA THR A 95 1.47 -29.15 -28.12
C THR A 95 0.53 -28.83 -29.29
N ASP A 96 1.04 -28.33 -30.40
CA ASP A 96 0.42 -28.69 -31.68
C ASP A 96 1.42 -28.60 -32.82
N GLY A 97 1.55 -29.67 -33.60
CA GLY A 97 2.34 -29.66 -34.83
C GLY A 97 3.38 -30.77 -34.98
N LYS A 98 3.01 -32.04 -34.80
CA LYS A 98 3.69 -33.13 -35.53
C LYS A 98 2.84 -34.38 -35.67
N ILE A 99 2.01 -34.45 -36.72
CA ILE A 99 1.69 -35.73 -37.37
C ILE A 99 1.41 -35.46 -38.86
N ASP A 100 2.41 -35.72 -39.71
CA ASP A 100 2.14 -36.15 -41.10
C ASP A 100 2.63 -37.61 -41.20
N PRO A 101 1.76 -38.56 -41.58
CA PRO A 101 2.11 -39.97 -41.68
C PRO A 101 2.70 -40.33 -43.06
N ALA A 102 3.43 -41.46 -43.04
CA ALA A 102 4.23 -42.05 -44.10
C ALA A 102 3.48 -42.59 -45.34
N GLY A 103 4.25 -42.81 -46.42
CA GLY A 103 4.01 -43.78 -47.52
C GLY A 103 2.98 -43.33 -48.55
N GLU A 104 3.11 -43.57 -49.86
CA GLU A 104 3.85 -44.54 -50.69
C GLU A 104 4.23 -43.92 -52.04
#